data_AF-A0ABD5DUF1-F1
#
_entry.id   AF-A0ABD5DUF1-F1
#
_cell.length_a   1.000
_cell.length_b   1.000
_cell.length_c   1.000
_cell.angle_alpha   90.00
_cell.angle_beta   90.00
_cell.angle_gamma   90.00
#
_symmetry.space_group_name_H-M   'P 1'
#
loop_
_entity.id
_entity.type
_entity.pdbx_description
1 polymer ?
#
loop_
_entity_poly.entity_id
_entity_poly.type
_entity_poly.pdbx_seq_one_letter_code
_entity_poly.pdbx_strand_id
1 'polypeptide(L)'
;NEAMAISDRILLLNNGVIEQQGTPQEMYGSPATLFAAEFMGSNNRLHGKVMALENGRARIEGASWSLWGRAGEGVSVGEPATAVIRVERLQLDGAAQD
;
A
#
# COMPACT_ATOMS: atom_id res chain seq x y z
N ASN A 1 -0.57 0.26 17.20
CA ASN A 1 -2.04 0.28 17.05
C ASN A 1 -2.67 -0.82 17.89
N GLU A 2 -3.14 -0.46 19.08
CA GLU A 2 -3.72 -1.38 20.07
C GLU A 2 -4.98 -2.09 19.54
N ALA A 3 -5.78 -1.41 18.71
CA ALA A 3 -6.99 -1.98 18.11
C ALA A 3 -6.75 -3.24 17.28
N MET A 4 -5.59 -3.36 16.62
CA MET A 4 -5.23 -4.56 15.85
C MET A 4 -4.98 -5.78 16.72
N ALA A 5 -4.59 -5.58 17.99
CA ALA A 5 -4.21 -6.66 18.90
C ALA A 5 -5.40 -7.22 19.70
N ILE A 6 -6.51 -6.48 19.78
CA ILE A 6 -7.59 -6.77 20.73
C ILE A 6 -8.95 -6.99 20.04
N SER A 7 -9.14 -6.49 18.81
CA SER A 7 -10.46 -6.49 18.17
C SER A 7 -10.65 -7.66 17.20
N ASP A 8 -11.81 -8.31 17.22
CA ASP A 8 -12.19 -9.29 16.19
C ASP A 8 -12.50 -8.63 14.84
N ARG A 9 -12.96 -7.37 14.89
CA ARG A 9 -13.27 -6.54 13.73
C ARG A 9 -12.90 -5.09 13.98
N ILE A 10 -12.48 -4.41 12.93
CA ILE A 10 -12.11 -2.99 12.92
C ILE A 10 -12.93 -2.29 11.84
N LEU A 11 -13.46 -1.12 12.17
CA LEU A 11 -13.97 -0.15 11.21
C LEU A 11 -12.99 1.03 11.16
N LEU A 12 -12.47 1.31 9.96
CA LEU A 12 -11.70 2.52 9.68
C LEU A 12 -12.63 3.58 9.09
N LEU A 13 -12.67 4.74 9.72
CA LEU A 13 -13.44 5.89 9.25
C LEU A 13 -12.49 6.94 8.67
N ASN A 14 -12.92 7.58 7.59
CA ASN A 14 -12.28 8.74 7.00
C ASN A 14 -13.35 9.81 6.78
N ASN A 15 -13.20 10.97 7.43
CA ASN A 15 -14.19 12.07 7.40
C ASN A 15 -15.64 11.63 7.70
N GLY A 16 -15.81 10.70 8.64
CA GLY A 16 -17.13 10.20 9.06
C GLY A 16 -17.77 9.16 8.12
N VAL A 17 -17.08 8.78 7.03
CA VAL A 17 -17.49 7.69 6.13
C VAL A 17 -16.66 6.45 6.41
N ILE A 18 -17.25 5.26 6.26
CA ILE A 18 -16.51 4.00 6.35
C ILE A 18 -15.56 3.91 5.18
N GLU A 19 -14.26 3.95 5.47
CA GLU A 19 -13.19 3.76 4.50
C GLU A 19 -12.99 2.26 4.22
N GLN A 20 -12.87 1.47 5.30
CA GLN A 20 -12.70 0.02 5.20
C GLN A 20 -13.13 -0.65 6.51
N GLN A 21 -13.63 -1.89 6.42
CA GLN A 21 -13.98 -2.70 7.58
C GLN A 21 -13.55 -4.16 7.37
N GLY A 22 -13.12 -4.82 8.44
CA GLY A 22 -12.66 -6.21 8.36
C GLY A 22 -11.99 -6.69 9.65
N THR A 23 -11.43 -7.89 9.61
CA THR A 23 -10.54 -8.39 10.66
C THR A 23 -9.22 -7.60 10.67
N PRO A 24 -8.49 -7.53 11.79
CA PRO A 24 -7.18 -6.87 11.82
C PRO A 24 -6.22 -7.32 10.71
N GLN A 25 -6.24 -8.61 10.38
CA GLN A 25 -5.41 -9.21 9.33
C GLN A 25 -5.79 -8.69 7.94
N GLU A 26 -7.08 -8.57 7.65
CA GLU A 26 -7.56 -8.01 6.37
C GLU A 26 -7.22 -6.52 6.25
N MET A 27 -7.45 -5.74 7.32
CA MET A 27 -7.13 -4.32 7.36
C MET A 27 -5.65 -4.06 7.09
N TYR A 28 -4.78 -4.88 7.67
CA TYR A 28 -3.35 -4.73 7.54
C TYR A 28 -2.78 -5.31 6.23
N GLY A 29 -3.22 -6.52 5.86
CA GLY A 29 -2.64 -7.30 4.77
C GLY A 29 -3.21 -7.00 3.39
N SER A 30 -4.38 -6.36 3.31
CA SER A 30 -5.03 -5.99 2.05
C SER A 30 -5.83 -4.69 2.19
N PRO A 31 -5.14 -3.55 2.41
CA PRO A 31 -5.81 -2.26 2.43
C PRO A 31 -6.46 -1.96 1.07
N ALA A 32 -7.70 -1.49 1.09
CA ALA A 32 -8.48 -1.18 -0.11
C ALA A 32 -8.06 0.16 -0.75
N THR A 33 -7.61 1.10 0.08
CA THR A 33 -7.28 2.46 -0.33
C THR A 33 -5.91 2.89 0.18
N LEU A 34 -5.39 3.99 -0.37
CA LEU A 34 -4.15 4.61 0.10
C LEU A 34 -4.27 5.04 1.57
N PHE A 35 -5.39 5.66 1.96
CA PHE A 35 -5.61 6.07 3.34
C PHE A 35 -5.58 4.87 4.30
N ALA A 36 -6.27 3.77 3.95
CA ALA A 36 -6.24 2.56 4.77
C ALA A 36 -4.84 1.97 4.86
N ALA A 37 -4.09 1.96 3.75
CA ALA A 37 -2.71 1.50 3.73
C ALA A 37 -1.83 2.36 4.67
N GLU A 38 -1.92 3.68 4.58
CA GLU A 38 -1.14 4.63 5.38
C GLU A 38 -1.50 4.59 6.87
N PHE A 39 -2.78 4.43 7.19
CA PHE A 39 -3.26 4.41 8.58
C PHE A 39 -2.83 3.13 9.32
N MET A 40 -2.69 2.03 8.58
CA MET A 40 -2.34 0.72 9.12
C MET A 40 -0.82 0.55 9.26
N GLY A 41 -0.21 1.18 10.26
CA GLY A 41 1.20 0.97 10.63
C GLY A 41 2.21 1.78 9.82
N SER A 42 3.50 1.41 9.93
CA SER A 42 4.60 2.16 9.32
C SER A 42 4.85 1.76 7.87
N ASN A 43 5.02 2.75 6.99
CA ASN A 43 5.14 2.54 5.55
C ASN A 43 6.19 3.42 4.89
N ASN A 44 6.83 2.87 3.86
CA ASN A 44 7.55 3.64 2.84
C ASN A 44 6.58 4.06 1.74
N ARG A 45 6.70 5.31 1.27
CA ARG A 45 5.89 5.86 0.18
C ARG A 45 6.79 6.33 -0.94
N LEU A 46 6.48 5.88 -2.14
CA LEU A 46 7.23 6.19 -3.33
C LEU A 46 6.27 6.70 -4.40
N HIS A 47 6.42 7.96 -4.78
CA HIS A 47 5.59 8.59 -5.80
C HIS A 47 6.14 8.30 -7.19
N GLY A 48 5.26 7.97 -8.13
CA GLY A 48 5.64 7.69 -9.50
C GLY A 48 4.45 7.75 -10.45
N LYS A 49 4.62 7.16 -11.62
CA LYS A 49 3.59 7.07 -12.66
C LYS A 49 3.28 5.60 -12.95
N VAL A 50 2.01 5.28 -13.16
CA VAL A 50 1.59 3.93 -13.56
C VAL A 50 1.97 3.71 -15.01
N MET A 51 2.78 2.70 -15.27
CA MET A 51 3.27 2.38 -16.62
C MET A 51 2.60 1.15 -17.22
N ALA A 52 2.08 0.24 -16.38
CA ALA A 52 1.38 -0.96 -16.82
C ALA A 52 0.36 -1.43 -15.78
N LEU A 53 -0.69 -2.11 -16.25
CA LEU A 53 -1.68 -2.82 -15.46
C LEU A 53 -1.87 -4.23 -16.02
N GLU A 54 -1.60 -5.25 -15.21
CA GLU A 54 -1.66 -6.65 -15.62
C GLU A 54 -2.12 -7.51 -14.45
N ASN A 55 -3.14 -8.36 -14.66
CA ASN A 55 -3.60 -9.36 -13.67
C ASN A 55 -3.82 -8.80 -12.25
N GLY A 56 -4.43 -7.60 -12.13
CA GLY A 56 -4.66 -6.94 -10.85
C GLY A 56 -3.41 -6.35 -10.19
N ARG A 57 -2.31 -6.24 -10.92
CA ARG A 57 -1.06 -5.59 -10.49
C ARG A 57 -0.78 -4.35 -11.31
N ALA A 58 -0.09 -3.40 -10.70
CA ALA A 58 0.37 -2.18 -11.35
C ALA A 58 1.90 -2.11 -11.31
N ARG A 59 2.50 -1.67 -12.41
CA ARG A 59 3.91 -1.24 -12.43
C ARG A 59 3.96 0.27 -12.27
N ILE A 60 4.64 0.73 -11.23
CA ILE A 60 4.89 2.15 -11.00
C ILE A 60 6.38 2.42 -11.24
N GLU A 61 6.67 3.51 -11.96
CA GLU A 61 8.03 3.99 -12.21
C GLU A 61 8.23 5.37 -11.59
N GLY A 62 9.35 5.52 -10.88
CA GLY A 62 9.88 6.80 -10.43
C GLY A 62 11.15 7.16 -11.19
N ALA A 63 11.96 8.07 -10.63
CA ALA A 63 13.14 8.61 -11.32
C ALA A 63 14.20 7.54 -11.68
N SER A 64 14.44 6.57 -10.79
CA SER A 64 15.50 5.56 -10.94
C SER A 64 15.09 4.17 -10.47
N TRP A 65 13.78 3.93 -10.32
CA TRP A 65 13.25 2.67 -9.80
C TRP A 65 11.96 2.30 -10.51
N SER A 66 11.67 1.00 -10.56
CA SER A 66 10.38 0.47 -10.99
C SER A 66 9.95 -0.66 -10.08
N LEU A 67 8.67 -0.68 -9.72
CA LEU A 67 8.13 -1.67 -8.78
C LEU A 67 6.79 -2.21 -9.28
N TRP A 68 6.61 -3.52 -9.10
CA TRP A 68 5.32 -4.17 -9.32
C TRP A 68 4.60 -4.39 -7.99
N GLY A 69 3.41 -3.83 -7.84
CA GLY A 69 2.56 -3.99 -6.67
C GLY A 69 1.18 -4.51 -7.03
N ARG A 70 0.37 -4.84 -6.02
CA ARG A 70 -1.08 -5.01 -6.21
C ARG A 70 -1.66 -3.65 -6.61
N ALA A 71 -2.50 -3.62 -7.63
CA ALA A 71 -3.19 -2.40 -8.03
C ALA A 71 -4.25 -2.05 -6.99
N GLY A 72 -4.24 -0.80 -6.53
CA GLY A 72 -5.35 -0.22 -5.78
C GLY A 72 -6.53 0.07 -6.69
N GLU A 73 -7.69 0.33 -6.09
CA GLU A 73 -8.86 0.77 -6.85
C GLU A 73 -8.62 2.12 -7.54
N GLY A 74 -9.13 2.30 -8.76
CA GLY A 74 -9.02 3.55 -9.52
C GLY A 74 -7.66 3.80 -10.18
N VAL A 75 -6.67 2.93 -9.97
CA VAL A 75 -5.35 3.05 -10.62
C VAL A 75 -5.48 2.87 -12.14
N SER A 76 -4.92 3.80 -12.91
CA SER A 76 -4.97 3.81 -14.38
C SER A 76 -3.59 4.05 -14.98
N VAL A 77 -3.29 3.39 -16.11
CA VAL A 77 -2.02 3.60 -16.83
C VAL A 77 -1.93 5.04 -17.30
N GLY A 78 -0.76 5.66 -17.12
CA GLY A 78 -0.53 7.05 -17.50
C GLY A 78 -0.78 8.07 -16.38
N GLU A 79 -1.36 7.65 -15.26
CA GLU A 79 -1.68 8.54 -14.14
C GLU A 79 -0.60 8.50 -13.04
N PRO A 80 -0.46 9.57 -12.24
CA PRO A 80 0.33 9.55 -11.01
C PRO A 80 -0.21 8.52 -10.01
N ALA A 81 0.68 7.87 -9.28
CA ALA A 81 0.32 6.93 -8.22
C ALA A 81 1.39 6.89 -7.12
N THR A 82 0.99 6.38 -5.95
CA THR A 82 1.87 6.16 -4.80
C THR A 82 2.01 4.67 -4.55
N ALA A 83 3.23 4.15 -4.67
CA ALA A 83 3.55 2.82 -4.18
C ALA A 83 3.75 2.88 -2.66
N VAL A 84 3.10 1.95 -1.95
CA VAL A 84 3.22 1.80 -0.50
C VAL A 84 3.87 0.46 -0.21
N ILE A 85 4.97 0.50 0.53
CA ILE A 85 5.71 -0.70 0.96
C ILE A 85 5.76 -0.70 2.47
N ARG A 86 5.29 -1.79 3.08
CA ARG A 86 5.38 -1.97 4.52
C ARG A 86 6.85 -2.12 4.93
N VAL A 87 7.26 -1.43 5.98
CA VAL A 87 8.67 -1.39 6.40
C VAL A 87 9.20 -2.77 6.77
N GLU A 88 8.37 -3.62 7.39
CA GLU A 88 8.73 -4.97 7.81
C GLU A 88 8.74 -6.01 6.69
N ARG A 89 8.27 -5.64 5.49
CA ARG A 89 8.35 -6.48 4.28
C ARG A 89 9.50 -6.07 3.35
N LEU A 90 10.33 -5.12 3.77
CA LEU A 90 11.52 -4.73 3.04
C LEU A 90 12.70 -5.59 3.51
N GLN A 91 13.37 -6.23 2.57
CA GLN A 91 14.66 -6.86 2.80
C GLN A 91 15.69 -6.14 1.93
N LEU A 92 16.82 -5.79 2.54
CA LEU A 92 17.97 -5.28 1.81
C LEU A 92 18.84 -6.47 1.42
N ASP A 93 19.00 -6.70 0.13
CA ASP A 93 19.99 -7.64 -0.37
C ASP A 93 21.23 -6.85 -0.80
N GLY A 94 22.38 -7.23 -0.24
CA GLY A 94 23.59 -6.41 -0.29
C GLY A 94 24.43 -6.70 -1.52
N ALA A 95 24.74 -5.65 -2.28
CA ALA A 95 26.13 -5.32 -2.56
C ALA A 95 26.26 -3.80 -2.54
N ALA A 96 26.77 -3.24 -1.43
CA ALA A 96 27.45 -1.97 -1.51
C ALA A 96 28.69 -2.21 -2.38
N GLN A 97 28.68 -1.72 -3.61
CA GLN A 97 29.92 -1.49 -4.34
C GLN A 97 30.32 -0.05 -4.02
N ASP A 98 31.55 0.08 -3.53
CA ASP A 98 32.22 1.35 -3.22
C ASP A 98 32.22 2.32 -4.41
#